data_AF-A0A2V1B1K4-F1
#
_entry.id   AF-A0A2V1B1K4-F1
#
_cell.length_a   1.000
_cell.length_b   1.000
_cell.length_c   1.000
_cell.angle_alpha   90.00
_cell.angle_beta   90.00
_cell.angle_gamma   90.00
#
_symmetry.space_group_name_H-M   'P 1'
#
loop_
_entity.id
_entity.type
_entity.pdbx_description
1 polymer ?
#
loop_
_entity_poly.entity_id
_entity_poly.type
_entity_poly.pdbx_seq_one_letter_code
_entity_poly.pdbx_strand_id
1 'polypeptide(L)'
;MSKKDKVEESGEDNYDKRMAAVLPFAKPLASKKVNKKVLKTVKKASKAKHVKRGVKEVVKALRKGEKGLVVIAGDISPADVISHIPVLCEDSSVPYIFIPSKEDLGSAGATKRPTSCVFVIPGGGKSKKNSDKADDYKDSYDELVKEITSLE
;
A
#
# COMPACT_ATOMS: atom_id res chain seq x y z
N MET A 1 -9.74 14.80 26.98
CA MET A 1 -9.76 13.34 27.27
C MET A 1 -10.15 12.59 26.00
N SER A 2 -9.17 12.15 25.22
CA SER A 2 -9.38 11.49 23.93
C SER A 2 -9.55 9.99 24.14
N LYS A 3 -10.75 9.47 23.84
CA LYS A 3 -11.05 8.05 23.88
C LYS A 3 -10.12 7.28 22.93
N LYS A 4 -9.71 6.13 23.44
CA LYS A 4 -8.66 5.24 23.00
C LYS A 4 -9.39 4.08 22.33
N ASP A 5 -9.70 4.20 21.05
CA ASP A 5 -10.34 3.10 20.30
C ASP A 5 -9.30 2.00 20.06
N LYS A 6 -9.36 1.00 20.94
CA LYS A 6 -8.96 -0.38 20.68
C LYS A 6 -9.78 -0.88 19.49
N VAL A 7 -9.11 -1.31 18.43
CA VAL A 7 -9.75 -2.16 17.42
C VAL A 7 -9.29 -3.57 17.71
N GLU A 8 -10.20 -4.34 18.30
CA GLU A 8 -10.09 -5.76 18.61
C GLU A 8 -10.07 -6.58 17.32
N GLU A 9 -9.28 -7.66 17.33
CA GLU A 9 -9.33 -8.73 16.34
C GLU A 9 -10.71 -9.42 16.42
N SER A 10 -11.47 -9.36 15.33
CA SER A 10 -12.55 -10.31 15.05
C SER A 10 -12.40 -10.80 13.62
N GLY A 11 -11.92 -12.04 13.49
CA GLY A 11 -12.04 -12.80 12.26
C GLY A 11 -13.49 -13.23 12.09
N GLU A 12 -14.11 -12.81 10.99
CA GLU A 12 -15.11 -13.55 10.19
C GLU A 12 -15.65 -12.57 9.12
N ASP A 13 -15.33 -12.88 7.85
CA ASP A 13 -16.12 -12.57 6.65
C ASP A 13 -16.59 -11.13 6.36
N ASN A 14 -15.68 -10.16 6.39
CA ASN A 14 -15.95 -8.78 5.92
C ASN A 14 -15.23 -8.40 4.63
N TYR A 15 -14.81 -9.39 3.83
CA TYR A 15 -14.12 -9.16 2.56
C TYR A 15 -15.10 -8.89 1.41
N ASP A 16 -16.19 -9.63 1.36
CA ASP A 16 -17.21 -9.55 0.30
C ASP A 16 -18.06 -8.28 0.37
N LYS A 17 -18.33 -7.74 1.58
CA LYS A 17 -18.96 -6.42 1.72
C LYS A 17 -18.03 -5.27 1.35
N ARG A 18 -16.72 -5.43 1.56
CA ARG A 18 -15.71 -4.44 1.17
C ARG A 18 -15.46 -4.46 -0.33
N MET A 19 -15.53 -5.62 -0.98
CA MET A 19 -15.53 -5.76 -2.46
C MET A 19 -16.62 -4.91 -3.13
N ALA A 20 -17.81 -4.83 -2.53
CA ALA A 20 -18.92 -4.07 -3.10
C ALA A 20 -18.69 -2.54 -3.11
N ALA A 21 -17.81 -2.04 -2.24
CA ALA A 21 -17.40 -0.64 -2.18
C ALA A 21 -16.10 -0.36 -2.95
N VAL A 22 -15.51 -1.39 -3.57
CA VAL A 22 -14.31 -1.22 -4.39
C VAL A 22 -14.70 -0.59 -5.72
N LEU A 23 -13.92 0.40 -6.11
CA LEU A 23 -14.09 1.07 -7.40
C LEU A 23 -13.91 0.07 -8.56
N PRO A 24 -14.73 0.14 -9.62
CA PRO A 24 -14.69 -0.81 -10.74
C PRO A 24 -13.35 -0.87 -11.49
N PHE A 25 -12.51 0.16 -11.35
CA PHE A 25 -11.20 0.26 -11.98
C PHE A 25 -10.05 -0.30 -11.12
N ALA A 26 -10.34 -0.85 -9.93
CA ALA A 26 -9.33 -1.43 -9.04
C ALA A 26 -8.84 -2.81 -9.53
N LYS A 27 -8.16 -2.83 -10.68
CA LYS A 27 -7.43 -3.99 -11.22
C LYS A 27 -5.93 -3.64 -11.20
N PRO A 28 -5.02 -4.49 -10.69
CA PRO A 28 -5.19 -5.82 -10.10
C PRO A 28 -5.57 -5.77 -8.62
N LEU A 29 -6.56 -6.58 -8.25
CA LEU A 29 -7.08 -6.64 -6.88
C LEU A 29 -6.34 -7.72 -6.08
N ALA A 30 -5.81 -7.34 -4.91
CA ALA A 30 -5.13 -8.29 -4.03
C ALA A 30 -6.07 -9.41 -3.58
N SER A 31 -5.71 -10.67 -3.79
CA SER A 31 -6.44 -11.80 -3.20
C SER A 31 -6.36 -11.76 -1.66
N LYS A 32 -7.27 -12.44 -0.95
CA LYS A 32 -7.27 -12.51 0.53
C LYS A 32 -5.89 -12.88 1.12
N LYS A 33 -5.13 -13.74 0.42
CA LYS A 33 -3.78 -14.16 0.80
C LYS A 33 -2.75 -13.06 0.57
N VAL A 34 -2.74 -12.47 -0.63
CA VAL A 34 -1.81 -11.39 -1.02
C VAL A 34 -2.05 -10.15 -0.15
N ASN A 35 -3.30 -9.79 0.13
CA ASN A 35 -3.63 -8.66 0.99
C ASN A 35 -3.01 -8.79 2.40
N LYS A 36 -3.14 -9.96 3.04
CA LYS A 36 -2.53 -10.20 4.36
C LYS A 36 -1.00 -10.08 4.32
N LYS A 37 -0.35 -10.55 3.25
CA LYS A 37 1.09 -10.40 3.05
C LYS A 37 1.46 -8.92 2.88
N VAL A 38 0.79 -8.19 1.99
CA VAL A 38 1.02 -6.76 1.74
C VAL A 38 0.87 -5.94 3.01
N LEU A 39 -0.20 -6.13 3.78
CA LEU A 39 -0.41 -5.41 5.05
C LEU A 39 0.71 -5.69 6.07
N LYS A 40 1.22 -6.91 6.16
CA LYS A 40 2.38 -7.26 7.01
C LYS A 40 3.65 -6.55 6.52
N THR A 41 3.92 -6.58 5.21
CA THR A 41 5.07 -5.92 4.59
C THR A 41 5.03 -4.41 4.81
N VAL A 42 3.88 -3.77 4.57
CA VAL A 42 3.68 -2.34 4.81
C VAL A 42 3.88 -1.99 6.29
N LYS A 43 3.40 -2.83 7.23
CA LYS A 43 3.61 -2.62 8.68
C LYS A 43 5.09 -2.69 9.07
N LYS A 44 5.86 -3.63 8.49
CA LYS A 44 7.33 -3.71 8.68
C LYS A 44 8.04 -2.49 8.07
N ALA A 45 7.73 -2.15 6.82
CA ALA A 45 8.30 -1.01 6.12
C ALA A 45 7.99 0.32 6.81
N SER A 46 6.78 0.46 7.37
CA SER A 46 6.34 1.64 8.12
C SER A 46 7.15 1.85 9.40
N LYS A 47 7.45 0.77 10.15
CA LYS A 47 8.36 0.82 11.30
C LYS A 47 9.79 1.23 10.90
N ALA A 48 10.22 0.84 9.71
CA ALA A 48 11.54 1.18 9.17
C ALA A 48 11.59 2.58 8.52
N LYS A 49 10.47 3.32 8.46
CA LYS A 49 10.30 4.63 7.78
C LYS A 49 10.59 4.59 6.28
N HIS A 50 10.41 3.44 5.65
CA HIS A 50 10.59 3.21 4.21
C HIS A 50 9.29 3.34 3.40
N VAL A 51 8.27 3.98 3.99
CA VAL A 51 6.96 4.20 3.37
C VAL A 51 6.71 5.69 3.18
N LYS A 52 6.19 6.04 2.00
CA LYS A 52 5.63 7.35 1.69
C LYS A 52 4.12 7.23 1.65
N ARG A 53 3.41 8.21 2.22
CA ARG A 53 1.97 8.10 2.45
C ARG A 53 1.25 9.26 1.78
N GLY A 54 0.17 8.94 1.09
CA GLY A 54 -0.66 9.92 0.40
C GLY A 54 -0.19 10.25 -1.01
N VAL A 55 -1.14 10.73 -1.79
CA VAL A 55 -1.01 10.97 -3.24
C VAL A 55 0.13 11.93 -3.56
N LYS A 56 0.25 13.02 -2.79
CA LYS A 56 1.30 14.03 -3.00
C LYS A 56 2.71 13.47 -2.84
N GLU A 57 2.92 12.56 -1.88
CA GLU A 57 4.22 11.94 -1.68
C GLU A 57 4.51 10.87 -2.74
N VAL A 58 3.50 10.06 -3.10
CA VAL A 58 3.61 9.03 -4.16
C VAL A 58 3.97 9.67 -5.50
N VAL A 59 3.23 10.70 -5.93
CA VAL A 59 3.51 11.43 -7.17
C VAL A 59 4.90 12.07 -7.15
N LYS A 60 5.34 12.59 -6.00
CA LYS A 60 6.69 13.17 -5.86
C LYS A 60 7.78 12.10 -5.97
N ALA A 61 7.56 10.89 -5.46
CA ALA A 61 8.51 9.79 -5.55
C ALA A 61 8.58 9.24 -6.98
N LEU A 62 7.43 9.06 -7.65
CA LEU A 62 7.34 8.66 -9.05
C LEU A 62 8.07 9.67 -9.96
N ARG A 63 7.82 10.98 -9.79
CA ARG A 63 8.53 12.03 -10.55
C ARG A 63 10.05 12.08 -10.30
N LYS A 64 10.53 11.54 -9.19
CA LYS A 64 11.96 11.42 -8.90
C LYS A 64 12.60 10.16 -9.50
N GLY A 65 11.79 9.27 -10.09
CA GLY A 65 12.23 7.96 -10.56
C GLY A 65 12.55 6.99 -9.42
N GLU A 66 11.98 7.18 -8.22
CA GLU A 66 12.13 6.21 -7.14
C GLU A 66 11.32 4.96 -7.52
N LYS A 67 11.99 3.80 -7.57
CA LYS A 67 11.35 2.51 -7.82
C LYS A 67 10.86 1.91 -6.51
N GLY A 68 9.66 1.34 -6.54
CA GLY A 68 9.00 0.82 -5.35
C GLY A 68 7.71 0.08 -5.70
N LEU A 69 6.85 -0.10 -4.69
CA LEU A 69 5.54 -0.72 -4.84
C LEU A 69 4.50 0.28 -4.40
N VAL A 70 3.52 0.53 -5.26
CA VAL A 70 2.39 1.39 -4.94
C VAL A 70 1.24 0.51 -4.44
N VAL A 71 0.71 0.85 -3.28
CA VAL A 71 -0.43 0.18 -2.68
C VAL A 71 -1.57 1.19 -2.62
N ILE A 72 -2.67 0.86 -3.30
CA ILE A 72 -3.82 1.74 -3.48
C ILE A 72 -5.03 1.13 -2.77
N ALA A 73 -5.80 1.94 -2.04
CA ALA A 73 -7.06 1.48 -1.49
C ALA A 73 -8.18 1.54 -2.54
N GLY A 74 -9.03 0.53 -2.60
CA GLY A 74 -10.13 0.41 -3.55
C GLY A 74 -11.40 1.15 -3.11
N ASP A 75 -11.53 1.50 -1.84
CA ASP A 75 -12.71 2.14 -1.22
C ASP A 75 -12.56 3.67 -1.07
N ILE A 76 -11.82 4.29 -1.98
CA ILE A 76 -11.56 5.72 -1.96
C ILE A 76 -12.71 6.47 -2.63
N SER A 77 -13.20 7.48 -1.93
CA SER A 77 -14.02 8.53 -2.50
C SER A 77 -13.28 9.85 -2.27
N PRO A 78 -12.96 10.63 -3.31
CA PRO A 78 -13.38 10.51 -4.72
C PRO A 78 -12.41 9.69 -5.60
N ALA A 79 -12.95 9.10 -6.67
CA ALA A 79 -12.21 8.30 -7.65
C ALA A 79 -11.14 9.10 -8.41
N ASP A 80 -11.33 10.40 -8.58
CA ASP A 80 -10.41 11.30 -9.29
C ASP A 80 -8.99 11.27 -8.69
N VAL A 81 -8.89 11.05 -7.38
CA VAL A 81 -7.63 11.02 -6.65
C VAL A 81 -6.79 9.78 -6.98
N ILE A 82 -7.41 8.67 -7.38
CA ILE A 82 -6.68 7.47 -7.80
C ILE A 82 -6.44 7.47 -9.30
N SER A 83 -7.38 7.98 -10.11
CA SER A 83 -7.36 7.81 -11.58
C SER A 83 -6.02 8.10 -12.27
N HIS A 84 -5.26 9.07 -11.77
CA HIS A 84 -3.95 9.47 -12.30
C HIS A 84 -2.77 8.63 -11.77
N ILE A 85 -2.94 7.88 -10.68
CA ILE A 85 -1.85 7.13 -10.03
C ILE A 85 -1.45 5.91 -10.86
N PRO A 86 -2.37 5.00 -11.29
CA PRO A 86 -2.00 3.87 -12.14
C PRO A 86 -1.30 4.30 -13.43
N VAL A 87 -1.78 5.37 -14.08
CA VAL A 87 -1.15 5.93 -15.28
C VAL A 87 0.30 6.35 -15.01
N LEU A 88 0.56 7.06 -13.91
CA LEU A 88 1.92 7.44 -13.52
C LEU A 88 2.79 6.22 -13.13
N CYS A 89 2.18 5.16 -12.62
CA CYS A 89 2.88 3.92 -12.29
C CYS A 89 3.30 3.20 -13.57
N GLU A 90 2.43 3.14 -14.58
CA GLU A 90 2.71 2.56 -15.89
C GLU A 90 3.84 3.32 -16.61
N ASP A 91 3.78 4.66 -16.66
CA ASP A 91 4.83 5.52 -17.21
C ASP A 91 6.20 5.30 -16.54
N SER A 92 6.19 5.00 -15.24
CA SER A 92 7.40 4.78 -14.44
C SER A 92 7.81 3.30 -14.37
N SER A 93 7.03 2.40 -14.97
CA SER A 93 7.13 0.94 -14.84
C SER A 93 7.23 0.48 -13.37
N VAL A 94 6.39 1.04 -12.52
CA VAL A 94 6.33 0.77 -11.08
C VAL A 94 5.13 -0.14 -10.78
N PRO A 95 5.34 -1.31 -10.15
CA PRO A 95 4.24 -2.22 -9.83
C PRO A 95 3.27 -1.59 -8.82
N TYR A 96 1.97 -1.81 -9.02
CA TYR A 96 0.92 -1.34 -8.12
C TYR A 96 -0.11 -2.43 -7.79
N ILE A 97 -0.73 -2.33 -6.61
CA ILE A 97 -1.76 -3.27 -6.17
C ILE A 97 -2.91 -2.56 -5.48
N PHE A 98 -4.13 -3.03 -5.72
CA PHE A 98 -5.33 -2.56 -5.04
C PHE A 98 -5.68 -3.42 -3.82
N ILE A 99 -6.00 -2.77 -2.71
CA ILE A 99 -6.51 -3.38 -1.48
C ILE A 99 -7.92 -2.87 -1.23
N PRO A 100 -8.90 -3.70 -0.85
CA PRO A 100 -10.29 -3.26 -0.68
C PRO A 100 -10.55 -2.31 0.51
N SER A 101 -9.56 -1.96 1.33
CA SER A 101 -9.75 -1.26 2.62
C SER A 101 -8.67 -0.22 2.90
N LYS A 102 -9.05 1.06 2.95
CA LYS A 102 -8.18 2.18 3.37
C LYS A 102 -7.90 2.21 4.87
N GLU A 103 -8.77 1.60 5.68
CA GLU A 103 -8.61 1.54 7.14
C GLU A 103 -7.47 0.59 7.52
N ASP A 104 -7.42 -0.57 6.87
CA ASP A 104 -6.34 -1.54 7.04
C ASP A 104 -5.02 -0.97 6.55
N LEU A 105 -5.04 -0.22 5.43
CA LEU A 105 -3.87 0.46 4.90
C LEU A 105 -3.37 1.57 5.83
N GLY A 106 -4.27 2.39 6.40
CA GLY A 106 -3.92 3.40 7.40
C GLY A 106 -3.32 2.80 8.68
N SER A 107 -3.91 1.69 9.12
CA SER A 107 -3.43 0.92 10.28
C SER A 107 -2.03 0.33 10.05
N ALA A 108 -1.78 -0.25 8.88
CA ALA A 108 -0.45 -0.73 8.47
C ALA A 108 0.55 0.42 8.30
N GLY A 109 0.07 1.56 7.80
CA GLY A 109 0.78 2.81 7.70
C GLY A 109 1.10 3.46 9.04
N ALA A 110 0.73 2.90 10.19
CA ALA A 110 0.95 3.52 11.51
C ALA A 110 0.39 4.96 11.61
N THR A 111 -0.71 5.25 10.91
CA THR A 111 -1.41 6.53 10.96
C THR A 111 -2.81 6.35 11.51
N LYS A 112 -3.27 7.28 12.35
CA LYS A 112 -4.64 7.29 12.86
C LYS A 112 -5.67 7.78 11.82
N ARG A 113 -5.21 8.27 10.66
CA ARG A 113 -6.06 8.68 9.53
C ARG A 113 -6.07 7.58 8.46
N PRO A 114 -7.21 7.34 7.79
CA PRO A 114 -7.26 6.44 6.64
C PRO A 114 -6.33 6.99 5.55
N THR A 115 -5.52 6.11 4.98
CA THR A 115 -4.55 6.50 3.95
C THR A 115 -5.02 5.93 2.61
N SER A 116 -5.12 6.80 1.62
CA SER A 116 -5.58 6.43 0.28
C SER A 116 -4.53 5.61 -0.50
N CYS A 117 -3.27 6.06 -0.44
CA CYS A 117 -2.19 5.47 -1.22
C CYS A 117 -0.93 5.40 -0.38
N VAL A 118 -0.21 4.30 -0.46
CA VAL A 118 1.08 4.10 0.20
C VAL A 118 2.08 3.67 -0.84
N PHE A 119 3.24 4.29 -0.83
CA PHE A 119 4.36 3.90 -1.67
C PHE A 119 5.46 3.31 -0.80
N VAL A 120 5.79 2.06 -1.04
CA VAL A 120 6.84 1.32 -0.32
C VAL A 120 8.12 1.40 -1.15
N ILE A 121 9.16 1.99 -0.58
CA ILE A 121 10.47 2.11 -1.23
C ILE A 121 11.40 1.07 -0.61
N PRO A 122 11.68 -0.06 -1.28
CA PRO A 122 12.62 -1.04 -0.78
C PRO A 122 14.01 -0.39 -0.69
N GLY A 123 14.58 -0.36 0.52
CA GLY A 123 15.93 0.18 0.76
C GLY A 123 16.00 1.62 1.27
N GLY A 124 14.88 2.33 1.36
CA GLY A 124 14.82 3.68 1.94
C GLY A 124 15.49 4.75 1.10
N GLY A 125 14.72 5.70 0.58
CA GLY A 125 15.29 6.83 -0.16
C GLY A 125 16.39 7.54 0.64
N LYS A 126 17.55 7.83 0.00
CA LYS A 126 18.75 8.61 0.41
C LYS A 126 19.31 8.52 1.86
N SER A 127 18.64 7.90 2.82
CA SER A 127 19.07 7.80 4.21
C SER A 127 19.52 6.38 4.51
N LYS A 128 20.81 6.15 4.28
CA LYS A 128 21.60 4.92 4.50
C LYS A 128 21.63 4.38 5.94
N LYS A 129 20.83 4.94 6.86
CA LYS A 129 20.90 4.70 8.32
C LYS A 129 19.98 3.58 8.82
N ASN A 130 19.20 2.93 7.94
CA ASN A 130 18.19 1.94 8.29
C ASN A 130 18.12 0.76 7.28
N SER A 131 19.23 0.44 6.62
CA SER A 131 19.34 -0.62 5.61
C SER A 131 19.16 -2.02 6.20
N ASP A 132 19.57 -2.26 7.44
CA ASP A 132 19.48 -3.58 8.10
C ASP A 132 18.06 -4.16 8.18
N LYS A 133 17.05 -3.30 8.29
CA LYS A 133 15.65 -3.73 8.31
C LYS A 133 15.02 -3.79 6.93
N ALA A 134 15.72 -3.34 5.88
CA ALA A 134 15.25 -3.41 4.51
C ALA A 134 15.28 -4.85 4.01
N ASP A 135 16.34 -5.61 4.31
CA ASP A 135 16.50 -7.01 3.91
C ASP A 135 15.35 -7.91 4.43
N ASP A 136 14.92 -7.74 5.69
CA ASP A 136 13.89 -8.61 6.31
C ASP A 136 12.49 -8.55 5.67
N TYR A 137 12.21 -7.52 4.86
CA TYR A 137 10.97 -7.45 4.07
C TYR A 137 11.21 -7.39 2.57
N LYS A 138 12.47 -7.38 2.11
CA LYS A 138 12.82 -7.25 0.70
C LYS A 138 12.47 -8.51 -0.08
N ASP A 139 12.73 -9.70 0.45
CA ASP A 139 12.35 -10.97 -0.19
C ASP A 139 10.82 -11.09 -0.32
N SER A 140 10.09 -10.88 0.77
CA SER A 140 8.62 -10.90 0.73
C SER A 140 8.04 -9.81 -0.18
N TYR A 141 8.73 -8.69 -0.32
CA TYR A 141 8.37 -7.61 -1.23
C TYR A 141 8.64 -7.98 -2.69
N ASP A 142 9.78 -8.60 -2.99
CA ASP A 142 10.16 -8.99 -4.35
C ASP A 142 9.26 -10.11 -4.88
N GLU A 143 8.90 -11.07 -4.02
CA GLU A 143 7.88 -12.09 -4.31
C GLU A 143 6.52 -11.44 -4.59
N LEU A 144 6.11 -10.46 -3.79
CA LEU A 144 4.86 -9.75 -4.00
C LEU A 144 4.88 -8.96 -5.30
N VAL A 145 5.97 -8.26 -5.61
CA VAL A 145 6.14 -7.53 -6.86
C VAL A 145 6.04 -8.47 -8.06
N LYS A 146 6.71 -9.63 -8.02
CA LYS A 146 6.60 -10.65 -9.07
C LYS A 146 5.18 -11.16 -9.24
N GLU A 147 4.49 -11.45 -8.13
CA GLU A 147 3.11 -11.93 -8.14
C GLU A 147 2.15 -10.86 -8.71
N ILE A 148 2.39 -9.58 -8.40
CA ILE A 148 1.62 -8.43 -8.89
C ILE A 148 1.88 -8.16 -10.37
N THR A 149 3.15 -8.13 -10.81
CA THR A 149 3.51 -7.96 -12.22
C THR A 149 3.04 -9.13 -13.09
N SER A 150 2.82 -10.32 -12.49
CA SER A 150 2.22 -11.46 -13.20
C SER A 150 0.69 -11.40 -13.26
N LEU A 151 0.07 -10.49 -12.53
CA LEU A 151 -1.39 -10.26 -12.50
C LEU A 151 -1.81 -9.06 -13.38
N GLU A 152 -0.85 -8.26 -13.86
CA GLU A 152 -1.05 -7.22 -14.88
C GLU A 152 -1.12 -7.79 -16.30
#